data_AF-A0A9P4QYE7-F1
#
_entry.id   AF-A0A9P4QYE7-F1
#
_cell.length_a   1.000
_cell.length_b   1.000
_cell.length_c   1.000
_cell.angle_alpha   90.00
_cell.angle_beta   90.00
_cell.angle_gamma   90.00
#
_symmetry.space_group_name_H-M   'P 1'
#
loop_
_entity.id
_entity.type
_entity.pdbx_description
1 polymer ?
#
loop_
_entity_poly.entity_id
_entity_poly.type
_entity_poly.pdbx_seq_one_letter_code
_entity_poly.pdbx_strand_id
1 'polypeptide(L)'
;MVLHGLLPKPLPSDEVTVGQLLTHPLHPERDGFYSQVAHEAVDDLNDYHIQLRYKDLFSVDAEGRFMANYGAKFDLGRIYRQPNLLTVTAEQMIQRTSQHPIRAFEAVCEDPEARGWIQEKAKSGSPLYIVVGLTELKNATFKRAKLRDAGASTRLNEMPIEKGAKVPQAVRRNSTIGLGAEQHVSGVFGMDVRCVKAKISRPEEPHLLEDIGLHWAYFDLPGAQNKEQLMIGLGEPLKANELRLMLDLSKEEQRGNLDAISQLSLDALSAAASPMLRPSSPALRGRSPSPHPQLRA
;
A
#
# COMPACT_ATOMS: atom_id res chain seq x y z
N MET A 1 3.30 -6.09 -14.39
CA MET A 1 4.19 -5.64 -13.31
C MET A 1 3.35 -5.59 -12.06
N VAL A 2 3.66 -6.41 -11.06
CA VAL A 2 2.93 -6.43 -9.78
C VAL A 2 3.18 -5.09 -9.10
N LEU A 3 2.10 -4.40 -8.73
CA LEU A 3 2.21 -3.07 -8.13
C LEU A 3 2.13 -3.23 -6.62
N HIS A 4 3.28 -3.25 -5.96
CA HIS A 4 3.34 -3.28 -4.50
C HIS A 4 2.67 -2.04 -3.90
N GLY A 5 2.10 -2.18 -2.71
CA GLY A 5 1.48 -1.09 -1.98
C GLY A 5 2.51 -0.01 -1.67
N LEU A 6 2.32 1.19 -2.22
CA LEU A 6 3.20 2.34 -1.98
C LEU A 6 3.17 2.71 -0.49
N LEU A 7 4.34 2.63 0.15
CA LEU A 7 4.48 3.00 1.54
C LEU A 7 4.38 4.52 1.69
N PRO A 8 3.72 5.03 2.74
CA PRO A 8 3.61 6.46 2.98
C PRO A 8 4.97 7.10 3.31
N LYS A 9 5.87 6.34 3.93
CA LYS A 9 7.27 6.73 4.17
C LYS A 9 8.17 5.55 3.83
N PRO A 10 9.37 5.78 3.26
CA PRO A 10 10.30 4.69 3.01
C PRO A 10 10.75 4.03 4.32
N LEU A 11 10.78 2.70 4.34
CA LEU A 11 11.39 1.92 5.42
C LEU A 11 12.87 1.65 5.09
N PRO A 12 13.76 1.52 6.07
CA PRO A 12 15.10 1.00 5.85
C PRO A 12 15.08 -0.39 5.19
N SER A 13 15.97 -0.63 4.22
CA SER A 13 16.07 -1.93 3.50
C SER A 13 16.40 -3.12 4.40
N ASP A 14 16.92 -2.87 5.60
CA ASP A 14 17.36 -3.87 6.58
C ASP A 14 16.27 -4.24 7.60
N GLU A 15 15.14 -3.54 7.61
CA GLU A 15 14.06 -3.78 8.59
C GLU A 15 13.01 -4.79 8.12
N VAL A 16 12.90 -5.03 6.80
CA VAL A 16 11.88 -5.91 6.23
C VAL A 16 12.44 -6.85 5.16
N THR A 17 11.99 -8.11 5.21
CA THR A 17 12.35 -9.16 4.25
C THR A 17 11.10 -9.90 3.77
N VAL A 18 11.13 -10.42 2.54
CA VAL A 18 10.05 -11.29 2.04
C VAL A 18 10.00 -12.58 2.87
N GLY A 19 8.81 -13.01 3.27
CA GLY A 19 8.58 -14.13 4.19
C GLY A 19 8.49 -13.72 5.66
N GLN A 20 8.78 -12.46 6.01
CA GLN A 20 8.68 -11.99 7.39
C GLN A 20 7.23 -11.82 7.83
N LEU A 21 6.93 -12.33 9.02
CA LEU A 21 5.68 -12.09 9.74
C LEU A 21 5.78 -10.81 10.55
N LEU A 22 4.72 -9.99 10.55
CA LEU A 22 4.68 -8.69 11.20
C LEU A 22 3.39 -8.54 12.00
N THR A 23 3.46 -7.80 13.10
CA THR A 23 2.25 -7.30 13.80
C THR A 23 1.79 -5.95 13.27
N HIS A 24 2.72 -5.17 12.69
CA HIS A 24 2.42 -3.85 12.12
C HIS A 24 3.27 -3.59 10.87
N PRO A 25 2.67 -3.48 9.66
CA PRO A 25 3.41 -3.36 8.40
C PRO A 25 4.30 -2.12 8.30
N LEU A 26 3.91 -1.01 8.93
CA LEU A 26 4.67 0.25 8.90
C LEU A 26 5.64 0.42 10.07
N HIS A 27 5.66 -0.54 10.99
CA HIS A 27 6.53 -0.54 12.16
C HIS A 27 7.16 -1.91 12.38
N PRO A 28 7.91 -2.41 11.38
CA PRO A 28 8.53 -3.74 11.43
C PRO A 28 9.52 -3.89 12.60
N GLU A 29 10.06 -2.78 13.12
CA GLU A 29 11.00 -2.75 14.24
C GLU A 29 10.36 -3.11 15.59
N ARG A 30 9.03 -3.08 15.69
CA ARG A 30 8.33 -3.27 16.97
C ARG A 30 8.23 -4.74 17.36
N ASP A 31 7.69 -5.55 16.46
CA ASP A 31 7.41 -6.96 16.70
C ASP A 31 7.12 -7.67 15.37
N GLY A 32 7.97 -8.65 15.07
CA GLY A 32 7.91 -9.45 13.87
C GLY A 32 8.75 -10.71 14.04
N PHE A 33 8.51 -11.68 13.18
CA PHE A 33 9.20 -12.96 13.17
C PHE A 33 9.69 -13.28 11.76
N TYR A 34 10.93 -13.76 11.66
CA TYR A 34 11.52 -14.18 10.41
C TYR A 34 12.07 -15.59 10.56
N SER A 35 11.50 -16.54 9.81
CA SER A 35 11.94 -17.92 9.84
C SER A 35 13.25 -18.07 9.07
N GLN A 36 14.32 -18.43 9.76
CA GLN A 36 15.58 -18.80 9.12
C GLN A 36 15.47 -20.16 8.40
N VAL A 37 14.59 -21.04 8.90
CA VAL A 37 14.37 -22.38 8.33
C VAL A 37 13.65 -22.29 6.98
N ALA A 38 12.62 -21.44 6.89
CA ALA A 38 11.86 -21.25 5.66
C ALA A 38 12.54 -20.29 4.66
N HIS A 39 13.66 -19.66 5.03
CA HIS A 39 14.30 -18.61 4.22
C HIS A 39 14.59 -19.07 2.79
N GLU A 40 15.29 -20.20 2.63
CA GLU A 40 15.70 -20.72 1.31
C GLU A 40 14.46 -21.07 0.46
N ALA A 41 13.49 -21.77 1.05
CA ALA A 41 12.26 -22.14 0.37
C ALA A 41 11.42 -20.92 -0.06
N VAL A 42 11.40 -19.85 0.73
CA VAL A 42 10.74 -18.59 0.36
C VAL A 42 11.53 -17.86 -0.72
N ASP A 43 12.86 -17.86 -0.65
CA ASP A 43 13.70 -17.16 -1.61
C ASP A 43 13.65 -17.79 -3.01
N ASP A 44 13.58 -19.12 -3.09
CA ASP A 44 13.38 -19.86 -4.34
C ASP A 44 12.06 -19.53 -5.06
N LEU A 45 11.07 -19.02 -4.31
CA LEU A 45 9.77 -18.60 -4.84
C LEU A 45 9.75 -17.12 -5.27
N ASN A 46 10.83 -16.38 -5.02
CA ASN A 46 10.92 -14.97 -5.34
C ASN A 46 11.41 -14.74 -6.77
N ASP A 47 10.75 -13.81 -7.46
CA ASP A 47 11.27 -13.22 -8.69
C ASP A 47 11.93 -11.88 -8.38
N TYR A 48 12.98 -11.59 -9.14
CA TYR A 48 13.82 -10.42 -8.96
C TYR A 48 13.79 -9.56 -10.22
N HIS A 49 13.24 -8.36 -10.08
CA HIS A 49 13.24 -7.37 -11.14
C HIS A 49 14.11 -6.17 -10.77
N ILE A 50 15.14 -5.92 -11.57
CA ILE A 50 16.06 -4.80 -11.37
C ILE A 50 15.91 -3.82 -12.52
N GLN A 51 15.64 -2.55 -12.19
CA GLN A 51 15.61 -1.45 -13.13
C GLN A 51 16.68 -0.42 -12.78
N LEU A 52 17.60 -0.17 -13.71
CA LEU A 52 18.59 0.90 -13.57
C LEU A 52 18.00 2.24 -14.01
N ARG A 53 18.50 3.34 -13.42
CA ARG A 53 18.10 4.72 -13.72
C ARG A 53 16.60 4.91 -13.62
N TYR A 54 16.03 4.41 -12.52
CA TYR A 54 14.61 4.51 -12.23
C TYR A 54 14.18 5.98 -12.14
N LYS A 55 13.05 6.30 -12.75
CA LYS A 55 12.44 7.63 -12.72
C LYS A 55 10.93 7.53 -12.79
N ASP A 56 10.25 8.01 -11.76
CA ASP A 56 8.79 8.01 -11.66
C ASP A 56 8.28 9.32 -11.03
N LEU A 57 6.97 9.53 -11.15
CA LEU A 57 6.27 10.69 -10.60
C LEU A 57 5.34 10.27 -9.48
N PHE A 58 5.49 10.91 -8.32
CA PHE A 58 4.71 10.64 -7.13
C PHE A 58 3.93 11.87 -6.69
N SER A 59 2.74 11.71 -6.10
CA SER A 59 2.15 12.75 -5.27
C SER A 59 2.53 12.55 -3.81
N VAL A 60 2.62 13.66 -3.08
CA VAL A 60 2.81 13.69 -1.63
C VAL A 60 1.76 14.56 -0.94
N ASP A 61 1.51 14.30 0.34
CA ASP A 61 0.64 15.13 1.17
C ASP A 61 1.38 16.37 1.71
N ALA A 62 0.71 17.11 2.60
CA ALA A 62 1.27 18.29 3.27
C ALA A 62 2.37 17.94 4.30
N GLU A 63 2.52 16.67 4.67
CA GLU A 63 3.54 16.16 5.58
C GLU A 63 4.74 15.53 4.86
N GLY A 64 4.69 15.46 3.53
CA GLY A 64 5.71 14.81 2.72
C GLY A 64 5.58 13.29 2.66
N ARG A 65 4.43 12.73 3.04
CA ARG A 65 4.12 11.29 2.88
C ARG A 65 3.67 11.03 1.45
N PHE A 66 4.06 9.89 0.89
CA PHE A 66 3.62 9.50 -0.44
C PHE A 66 2.10 9.28 -0.46
N MET A 67 1.46 9.66 -1.57
CA MET A 67 0.02 9.57 -1.84
C MET A 67 -0.33 8.68 -3.06
N ALA A 68 0.39 8.81 -4.16
CA ALA A 68 0.21 7.94 -5.32
C ALA A 68 1.49 7.87 -6.15
N ASN A 69 1.68 6.78 -6.88
CA ASN A 69 2.65 6.68 -7.96
C ASN A 69 1.89 6.76 -9.29
N TYR A 70 2.26 7.70 -10.15
CA TYR A 70 1.70 7.89 -11.49
C TYR A 70 2.54 7.25 -12.61
N GLY A 71 3.72 6.73 -12.26
CA GLY A 71 4.66 6.09 -13.17
C GLY A 71 5.39 7.05 -14.11
N ALA A 72 6.33 6.51 -14.89
CA ALA A 72 7.18 7.27 -15.81
C ALA A 72 6.42 7.93 -16.98
N LYS A 73 5.28 7.34 -17.39
CA LYS A 73 4.45 7.80 -18.52
C LYS A 73 3.22 8.60 -18.07
N PHE A 74 3.20 9.06 -16.81
CA PHE A 74 2.06 9.71 -16.15
C PHE A 74 1.11 10.44 -17.12
N ASP A 75 -0.15 10.01 -17.13
CA ASP A 75 -1.23 10.75 -17.77
C ASP A 75 -2.13 11.27 -16.65
N LEU A 76 -1.90 12.52 -16.28
CA LEU A 76 -2.60 13.15 -15.18
C LEU A 76 -3.96 13.70 -15.63
N GLY A 77 -4.26 13.71 -16.94
CA GLY A 77 -5.46 14.36 -17.48
C GLY A 77 -5.60 15.82 -17.01
N ARG A 78 -6.81 16.39 -17.15
CA ARG A 78 -7.10 17.71 -16.59
C ARG A 78 -7.32 17.61 -15.08
N ILE A 79 -6.27 17.81 -14.29
CA ILE A 79 -6.43 17.88 -12.84
C ILE A 79 -6.83 19.30 -12.42
N TYR A 80 -8.01 19.45 -11.83
CA TYR A 80 -8.54 20.73 -11.34
C TYR A 80 -7.76 21.31 -10.15
N ARG A 81 -7.04 20.47 -9.39
CA ARG A 81 -6.16 20.86 -8.28
C ARG A 81 -4.80 20.19 -8.46
N GLN A 82 -3.74 20.97 -8.69
CA GLN A 82 -2.41 20.41 -8.86
C GLN A 82 -1.97 19.71 -7.56
N PRO A 83 -1.75 18.38 -7.56
CA PRO A 83 -1.21 17.69 -6.39
C PRO A 83 0.24 18.16 -6.15
N ASN A 84 0.71 18.04 -4.92
CA ASN A 84 2.13 18.24 -4.63
C ASN A 84 2.92 17.08 -5.25
N LEU A 85 3.54 17.32 -6.40
CA LEU A 85 4.24 16.28 -7.14
C LEU A 85 5.73 16.26 -6.81
N LEU A 86 6.29 15.06 -6.76
CA LEU A 86 7.71 14.79 -6.66
C LEU A 86 8.13 13.87 -7.79
N THR A 87 9.10 14.30 -8.57
CA THR A 87 9.87 13.38 -9.41
C THR A 87 10.87 12.66 -8.53
N VAL A 88 10.83 11.34 -8.54
CA VAL A 88 11.78 10.48 -7.84
C VAL A 88 12.70 9.87 -8.89
N THR A 89 14.00 10.10 -8.74
CA THR A 89 15.04 9.48 -9.57
C THR A 89 15.94 8.63 -8.70
N ALA A 90 16.14 7.37 -9.03
CA ALA A 90 17.02 6.46 -8.30
C ALA A 90 18.01 5.80 -9.25
N GLU A 91 19.18 5.46 -8.74
CA GLU A 91 20.19 4.73 -9.50
C GLU A 91 19.67 3.33 -9.88
N GLN A 92 18.98 2.70 -8.94
CA GLN A 92 18.46 1.35 -9.08
C GLN A 92 17.13 1.21 -8.33
N MET A 93 16.18 0.55 -8.97
CA MET A 93 15.00 -0.02 -8.34
C MET A 93 15.15 -1.54 -8.33
N ILE A 94 14.90 -2.15 -7.18
CA ILE A 94 14.92 -3.60 -6.98
C ILE A 94 13.54 -4.01 -6.48
N GLN A 95 12.86 -4.83 -7.27
CA GLN A 95 11.62 -5.49 -6.90
C GLN A 95 11.92 -6.95 -6.58
N ARG A 96 11.48 -7.38 -5.40
CA ARG A 96 11.47 -8.78 -4.98
C ARG A 96 10.04 -9.16 -4.72
N THR A 97 9.51 -10.16 -5.42
CA THR A 97 8.10 -10.53 -5.28
C THR A 97 7.96 -12.04 -5.33
N SER A 98 7.28 -12.61 -4.34
CA SER A 98 6.91 -14.02 -4.40
C SER A 98 5.90 -14.25 -5.52
N GLN A 99 6.23 -15.10 -6.48
CA GLN A 99 5.31 -15.50 -7.55
C GLN A 99 4.21 -16.45 -7.04
N HIS A 100 4.47 -17.09 -5.89
CA HIS A 100 3.57 -18.04 -5.24
C HIS A 100 3.40 -17.68 -3.76
N PRO A 101 2.70 -16.57 -3.45
CA PRO A 101 2.59 -16.04 -2.09
C PRO A 101 1.94 -17.03 -1.11
N ILE A 102 1.02 -17.87 -1.58
CA ILE A 102 0.43 -18.95 -0.78
C ILE A 102 1.50 -19.98 -0.38
N ARG A 103 2.32 -20.44 -1.34
CA ARG A 103 3.37 -21.43 -1.06
C ARG A 103 4.47 -20.86 -0.16
N ALA A 104 4.84 -19.60 -0.36
CA ALA A 104 5.79 -18.92 0.51
C ALA A 104 5.25 -18.82 1.95
N PHE A 105 3.97 -18.52 2.11
CA PHE A 105 3.31 -18.50 3.41
C PHE A 105 3.21 -19.89 4.05
N GLU A 106 2.86 -20.91 3.27
CA GLU A 106 2.83 -22.31 3.73
C GLU A 106 4.22 -22.75 4.22
N ALA A 107 5.29 -22.42 3.47
CA ALA A 107 6.66 -22.72 3.89
C ALA A 107 7.02 -22.07 5.23
N VAL A 108 6.59 -20.82 5.47
CA VAL A 108 6.75 -20.17 6.79
C VAL A 108 5.93 -20.89 7.87
N CYS A 109 4.71 -21.31 7.56
CA CYS A 109 3.85 -22.01 8.52
C CYS A 109 4.32 -23.44 8.84
N GLU A 110 5.17 -24.05 8.00
CA GLU A 110 5.78 -25.35 8.30
C GLU A 110 6.82 -25.27 9.42
N ASP A 111 7.39 -24.09 9.66
CA ASP A 111 8.31 -23.84 10.77
C ASP A 111 7.55 -23.85 12.13
N PRO A 112 7.90 -24.78 13.05
CA PRO A 112 7.30 -24.82 14.38
C PRO A 112 7.47 -23.51 15.18
N GLU A 113 8.57 -22.79 15.01
CA GLU A 113 8.81 -21.52 15.72
C GLU A 113 7.88 -20.42 15.20
N ALA A 114 7.69 -20.35 13.88
CA ALA A 114 6.73 -19.44 13.27
C ALA A 114 5.31 -19.73 13.77
N ARG A 115 4.92 -21.00 13.85
CA ARG A 115 3.61 -21.41 14.41
C ARG A 115 3.46 -21.01 15.87
N GLY A 116 4.50 -21.21 16.68
CA GLY A 116 4.53 -20.78 18.08
C GLY A 116 4.31 -19.27 18.21
N TRP A 117 5.00 -18.47 17.40
CA TRP A 117 4.84 -17.02 17.38
C TRP A 117 3.43 -16.61 16.93
N ILE A 118 2.92 -17.19 15.84
CA ILE A 118 1.55 -16.95 15.35
C ILE A 118 0.51 -17.31 16.43
N GLN A 119 0.69 -18.43 17.12
CA GLN A 119 -0.20 -18.87 18.19
C GLN A 119 -0.22 -17.87 19.35
N GLU A 120 0.94 -17.36 19.76
CA GLU A 120 1.04 -16.33 20.82
C GLU A 120 0.28 -15.06 20.41
N LYS A 121 0.51 -14.57 19.19
CA LYS A 121 -0.15 -13.37 18.68
C LYS A 121 -1.66 -13.58 18.51
N ALA A 122 -2.09 -14.76 18.06
CA ALA A 122 -3.50 -15.14 17.99
C ALA A 122 -4.19 -15.10 19.35
N LYS A 123 -3.54 -15.64 20.40
CA LYS A 123 -4.07 -15.61 21.78
C LYS A 123 -4.19 -14.19 22.32
N SER A 124 -3.26 -13.30 21.97
CA SER A 124 -3.32 -11.87 22.35
C SER A 124 -4.31 -11.05 21.50
N GLY A 125 -4.89 -11.62 20.44
CA GLY A 125 -5.77 -10.91 19.52
C GLY A 125 -5.07 -9.84 18.68
N SER A 126 -3.73 -9.93 18.56
CA SER A 126 -2.93 -8.97 17.79
C SER A 126 -3.13 -9.20 16.29
N PRO A 127 -3.16 -8.12 15.47
CA PRO A 127 -3.20 -8.27 14.02
C PRO A 127 -1.90 -8.90 13.51
N LEU A 128 -2.01 -9.70 12.46
CA LEU A 128 -0.90 -10.43 11.86
C LEU A 128 -0.84 -10.19 10.36
N TYR A 129 0.37 -10.12 9.84
CA TYR A 129 0.65 -9.86 8.44
C TYR A 129 1.87 -10.66 7.97
N ILE A 130 1.95 -10.93 6.67
CA ILE A 130 3.16 -11.45 6.04
C ILE A 130 3.59 -10.56 4.88
N VAL A 131 4.89 -10.33 4.76
CA VAL A 131 5.50 -9.65 3.61
C VAL A 131 5.72 -10.66 2.49
N VAL A 132 5.13 -10.44 1.31
CA VAL A 132 5.30 -11.31 0.13
C VAL A 132 5.98 -10.59 -1.03
N GLY A 133 6.23 -9.29 -0.91
CA GLY A 133 6.99 -8.54 -1.91
C GLY A 133 7.50 -7.19 -1.39
N LEU A 134 8.59 -6.70 -1.97
CA LEU A 134 9.28 -5.46 -1.63
C LEU A 134 9.71 -4.71 -2.89
N THR A 135 9.63 -3.38 -2.84
CA THR A 135 10.22 -2.48 -3.83
C THR A 135 11.21 -1.56 -3.13
N GLU A 136 12.49 -1.78 -3.40
CA GLU A 136 13.58 -0.96 -2.90
C GLU A 136 14.04 0.04 -3.96
N LEU A 137 14.34 1.27 -3.54
CA LEU A 137 15.06 2.25 -4.35
C LEU A 137 16.42 2.51 -3.71
N LYS A 138 17.48 2.53 -4.53
CA LYS A 138 18.85 2.87 -4.11
C LYS A 138 19.24 4.25 -4.63
N ASN A 139 19.78 5.07 -3.73
CA ASN A 139 20.26 6.42 -3.98
C ASN A 139 19.18 7.33 -4.60
N ALA A 140 17.94 7.19 -4.14
CA ALA A 140 16.81 7.98 -4.62
C ALA A 140 17.01 9.46 -4.28
N THR A 141 16.76 10.31 -5.27
CA THR A 141 16.79 11.76 -5.19
C THR A 141 15.42 12.28 -5.57
N PHE A 142 15.06 13.43 -5.00
CA PHE A 142 13.74 14.00 -5.14
C PHE A 142 13.85 15.37 -5.80
N LYS A 143 12.96 15.66 -6.75
CA LYS A 143 12.80 16.98 -7.35
C LYS A 143 11.33 17.38 -7.28
N ARG A 144 11.06 18.66 -7.00
CA ARG A 144 9.69 19.16 -7.04
C ARG A 144 9.24 19.18 -8.50
N ALA A 145 8.11 18.57 -8.78
CA ALA A 145 7.53 18.59 -10.11
C ALA A 145 6.32 19.52 -10.12
N LYS A 146 6.20 20.35 -11.15
CA LYS A 146 4.99 21.11 -11.45
C LYS A 146 4.53 20.76 -12.86
N LEU A 147 3.23 20.52 -12.99
CA LEU A 147 2.62 20.29 -14.30
C LEU A 147 2.73 21.55 -15.14
N ARG A 148 3.27 21.42 -16.35
CA ARG A 148 3.17 22.47 -17.36
C ARG A 148 1.74 22.50 -17.91
N ASP A 149 1.26 23.69 -18.25
CA ASP A 149 -0.03 23.89 -18.93
C ASP A 149 -1.22 23.20 -18.21
N ALA A 150 -1.19 23.18 -16.87
CA ALA A 150 -2.22 22.58 -16.01
C ALA A 150 -2.56 21.10 -16.30
N GLY A 151 -1.59 20.31 -16.76
CA GLY A 151 -1.76 18.87 -17.02
C GLY A 151 -2.27 18.54 -18.42
N ALA A 152 -2.43 19.52 -19.30
CA ALA A 152 -2.72 19.29 -20.72
C ALA A 152 -1.50 18.73 -21.51
N SER A 153 -0.32 18.74 -20.89
CA SER A 153 0.92 18.22 -21.46
C SER A 153 1.60 17.25 -20.48
N THR A 154 2.29 16.24 -21.01
CA THR A 154 3.16 15.32 -20.25
C THR A 154 4.50 15.97 -19.86
N ARG A 155 4.66 17.28 -20.06
CA ARG A 155 5.88 18.00 -19.69
C ARG A 155 5.80 18.48 -18.24
N LEU A 156 6.87 18.22 -17.49
CA LEU A 156 7.03 18.69 -16.11
C LEU A 156 8.10 19.79 -16.06
N ASN A 157 7.86 20.79 -15.24
CA ASN A 157 8.92 21.67 -14.76
C ASN A 157 9.45 21.09 -13.44
N GLU A 158 10.68 20.57 -13.49
CA GLU A 158 11.39 20.06 -12.32
C GLU A 158 12.18 21.18 -11.66
N MET A 159 11.96 21.38 -10.36
CA MET A 159 12.66 22.36 -9.54
C MET A 159 13.41 21.65 -8.40
N PRO A 160 14.56 22.19 -7.95
CA PRO A 160 15.19 21.74 -6.72
C PRO A 160 14.23 21.82 -5.53
N ILE A 161 14.44 20.97 -4.54
CA ILE A 161 13.68 21.01 -3.29
C ILE A 161 14.12 22.22 -2.47
N GLU A 162 13.15 23.01 -2.04
CA GLU A 162 13.38 24.16 -1.16
C GLU A 162 13.88 23.70 0.23
N LYS A 163 14.77 24.48 0.83
CA LYS A 163 15.27 24.19 2.19
C LYS A 163 14.09 24.17 3.17
N GLY A 164 13.90 23.06 3.89
CA GLY A 164 12.81 22.88 4.85
C GLY A 164 11.51 22.32 4.25
N ALA A 165 11.47 22.02 2.95
CA ALA A 165 10.32 21.33 2.37
C ALA A 165 10.19 19.92 2.95
N LYS A 166 8.97 19.55 3.33
CA LYS A 166 8.66 18.19 3.79
C LYS A 166 8.72 17.24 2.60
N VAL A 167 9.64 16.30 2.65
CA VAL A 167 9.82 15.24 1.66
C VAL A 167 9.91 13.89 2.36
N PRO A 168 9.57 12.79 1.68
CA PRO A 168 9.70 11.46 2.26
C PRO A 168 11.16 11.20 2.62
N GLN A 169 11.45 11.14 3.92
CA GLN A 169 12.76 10.76 4.42
C GLN A 169 12.69 9.33 4.90
N ALA A 170 13.65 8.49 4.49
CA ALA A 170 13.85 7.21 5.17
C ALA A 170 14.24 7.51 6.61
N VAL A 171 13.61 6.83 7.57
CA VAL A 171 13.92 6.93 8.99
C VAL A 171 15.29 6.29 9.22
N ARG A 172 16.37 7.00 8.95
CA ARG A 172 17.72 6.59 9.38
C ARG A 172 18.19 7.50 10.50
N ARG A 173 18.53 6.87 11.63
CA ARG A 173 19.25 7.49 12.76
C ARG A 173 20.66 8.00 12.38
N ASN A 174 21.24 7.57 11.25
CA ASN A 174 22.67 7.72 10.99
C ASN A 174 23.07 8.22 9.57
N SER A 175 22.21 8.91 8.83
CA SER A 175 22.66 9.54 7.57
C SER A 175 23.30 10.89 7.88
N THR A 176 24.63 10.92 7.77
CA THR A 176 25.50 12.08 7.95
C THR A 176 24.96 13.34 7.28
N ILE A 177 25.10 14.45 8.02
CA ILE A 177 24.97 15.83 7.55
C ILE A 177 25.83 16.00 6.29
N GLY A 178 25.19 15.90 5.13
CA GLY A 178 25.77 16.24 3.84
C GLY A 178 25.56 17.73 3.58
N LEU A 179 26.60 18.52 3.79
CA LEU A 179 26.72 19.87 3.24
C LEU A 179 26.84 19.76 1.70
N GLY A 180 25.72 19.53 1.02
CA GLY A 180 25.65 19.41 -0.44
C GLY A 180 24.22 19.14 -0.89
N ALA A 181 23.74 19.90 -1.87
CA ALA A 181 22.35 20.14 -2.25
C ALA A 181 21.42 18.95 -2.57
N GLU A 182 21.85 17.69 -2.52
CA GLU A 182 21.03 16.54 -2.92
C GLU A 182 21.02 15.45 -1.84
N GLN A 183 19.89 15.30 -1.15
CA GLN A 183 19.67 14.23 -0.18
C GLN A 183 19.36 12.93 -0.93
N HIS A 184 20.27 11.95 -0.83
CA HIS A 184 20.05 10.59 -1.33
C HIS A 184 19.35 9.75 -0.26
N VAL A 185 18.29 9.05 -0.66
CA VAL A 185 17.52 8.16 0.21
C VAL A 185 17.51 6.76 -0.39
N SER A 186 17.90 5.78 0.41
CA SER A 186 17.83 4.36 0.05
C SER A 186 16.91 3.64 1.04
N GLY A 187 16.01 2.81 0.54
CA GLY A 187 15.06 2.08 1.38
C GLY A 187 13.98 1.38 0.58
N VAL A 188 13.02 0.80 1.29
CA VAL A 188 11.80 0.18 0.76
C VAL A 188 10.73 1.25 0.58
N PHE A 189 10.27 1.43 -0.66
CA PHE A 189 9.24 2.40 -1.03
C PHE A 189 7.88 1.73 -1.28
N GLY A 190 7.86 0.42 -1.53
CA GLY A 190 6.63 -0.33 -1.72
C GLY A 190 6.73 -1.71 -1.09
N MET A 191 5.60 -2.21 -0.61
CA MET A 191 5.52 -3.53 0.02
C MET A 191 4.22 -4.23 -0.38
N ASP A 192 4.30 -5.50 -0.74
CA ASP A 192 3.15 -6.39 -0.85
C ASP A 192 3.03 -7.14 0.48
N VAL A 193 1.97 -6.80 1.22
CA VAL A 193 1.69 -7.33 2.55
C VAL A 193 0.32 -7.96 2.52
N ARG A 194 0.18 -9.15 3.10
CA ARG A 194 -1.11 -9.83 3.20
C ARG A 194 -1.53 -9.98 4.65
N CYS A 195 -2.84 -9.84 4.89
CA CYS A 195 -3.41 -10.12 6.19
C CYS A 195 -3.27 -11.61 6.52
N VAL A 196 -2.94 -11.90 7.78
CA VAL A 196 -2.92 -13.26 8.32
C VAL A 196 -3.95 -13.32 9.43
N LYS A 197 -4.84 -14.31 9.37
CA LYS A 197 -5.80 -14.59 10.43
C LYS A 197 -5.39 -15.87 11.12
N ALA A 198 -5.32 -15.86 12.44
CA ALA A 198 -5.00 -17.04 13.21
C ALA A 198 -6.01 -17.24 14.32
N LYS A 199 -6.47 -18.48 14.49
CA LYS A 199 -7.38 -18.87 15.59
C LYS A 199 -7.03 -20.25 16.11
N ILE A 200 -7.26 -20.45 17.40
CA ILE A 200 -7.23 -21.77 18.02
C ILE A 200 -8.66 -22.25 18.05
N SER A 201 -8.91 -23.39 17.43
CA SER A 201 -10.26 -23.95 17.29
C SER A 201 -10.22 -25.47 17.41
N ARG A 202 -11.39 -26.10 17.23
CA ARG A 202 -11.51 -27.55 17.04
C ARG A 202 -11.82 -27.86 15.58
N PRO A 203 -11.42 -29.04 15.07
CA PRO A 203 -11.78 -29.47 13.71
C PRO A 203 -13.28 -29.47 13.41
N GLU A 204 -14.12 -29.65 14.44
CA GLU A 204 -15.58 -29.68 14.33
C GLU A 204 -16.21 -28.27 14.25
N GLU A 205 -15.46 -27.22 14.60
CA GLU A 205 -15.99 -25.86 14.65
C GLU A 205 -16.05 -25.26 13.24
N PRO A 206 -17.23 -24.76 12.79
CA PRO A 206 -17.37 -24.24 11.45
C PRO A 206 -16.61 -22.91 11.26
N HIS A 207 -16.25 -22.64 10.02
CA HIS A 207 -15.78 -21.31 9.62
C HIS A 207 -16.85 -20.25 9.79
N LEU A 208 -16.41 -19.04 10.12
CA LEU A 208 -17.26 -17.85 10.14
C LEU A 208 -17.37 -17.25 8.73
N LEU A 209 -18.38 -16.40 8.48
CA LEU A 209 -18.52 -15.72 7.18
C LEU A 209 -17.30 -14.84 6.85
N GLU A 210 -16.65 -14.29 7.87
CA GLU A 210 -15.40 -13.52 7.75
C GLU A 210 -14.17 -14.39 7.41
N ASP A 211 -14.31 -15.72 7.36
CA ASP A 211 -13.24 -16.63 6.93
C ASP A 211 -13.22 -16.87 5.41
N ILE A 212 -14.23 -16.36 4.69
CA ILE A 212 -14.34 -16.47 3.24
C ILE A 212 -13.21 -15.68 2.57
N GLY A 213 -12.59 -16.27 1.54
CA GLY A 213 -11.48 -15.66 0.80
C GLY A 213 -10.11 -15.86 1.45
N LEU A 214 -10.04 -16.51 2.62
CA LEU A 214 -8.77 -16.88 3.23
C LEU A 214 -8.33 -18.27 2.77
N HIS A 215 -7.03 -18.44 2.51
CA HIS A 215 -6.41 -19.73 2.28
C HIS A 215 -5.91 -20.31 3.60
N TRP A 216 -6.51 -21.39 4.06
CA TRP A 216 -6.30 -21.94 5.40
C TRP A 216 -5.31 -23.11 5.44
N ALA A 217 -4.38 -23.05 6.40
CA ALA A 217 -3.54 -24.13 6.86
C ALA A 217 -3.91 -24.53 8.29
N TYR A 218 -3.80 -25.81 8.61
CA TYR A 218 -4.26 -26.41 9.87
C TYR A 218 -3.12 -27.18 10.52
N PHE A 219 -2.90 -26.93 11.80
CA PHE A 219 -1.82 -27.56 12.55
C PHE A 219 -2.32 -28.05 13.91
N ASP A 220 -2.11 -29.32 14.21
CA ASP A 220 -2.44 -29.86 15.53
C ASP A 220 -1.56 -29.22 16.62
N LEU A 221 -2.18 -28.86 17.75
CA LEU A 221 -1.43 -28.33 18.89
C LEU A 221 -0.87 -29.47 19.75
N PRO A 222 0.47 -29.60 19.88
CA PRO A 222 1.05 -30.65 20.69
C PRO A 222 0.67 -30.48 22.17
N GLY A 223 0.13 -31.53 22.77
CA GLY A 223 -0.28 -31.55 24.18
C GLY A 223 -1.66 -30.99 24.48
N ALA A 224 -2.47 -30.63 23.47
CA ALA A 224 -3.84 -30.19 23.69
C ALA A 224 -4.76 -31.35 24.12
N GLN A 225 -5.42 -31.21 25.27
CA GLN A 225 -6.33 -32.25 25.80
C GLN A 225 -7.62 -32.41 24.97
N ASN A 226 -8.01 -31.37 24.22
CA ASN A 226 -9.30 -31.30 23.52
C ASN A 226 -9.17 -31.35 21.98
N LYS A 227 -8.08 -31.94 21.44
CA LYS A 227 -7.80 -31.96 19.98
C LYS A 227 -7.87 -30.56 19.35
N GLU A 228 -7.30 -29.58 20.04
CA GLU A 228 -7.25 -28.21 19.53
C GLU A 228 -6.24 -28.11 18.39
N GLN A 229 -6.57 -27.29 17.40
CA GLN A 229 -5.74 -27.00 16.25
C GLN A 229 -5.53 -25.49 16.12
N LEU A 230 -4.36 -25.12 15.62
CA LEU A 230 -4.07 -23.78 15.12
C LEU A 230 -4.50 -23.72 13.66
N MET A 231 -5.49 -22.87 13.39
CA MET A 231 -5.89 -22.52 12.04
C MET A 231 -5.24 -21.21 11.65
N ILE A 232 -4.54 -21.18 10.51
CA ILE A 232 -3.86 -20.00 10.00
C ILE A 232 -4.32 -19.74 8.57
N GLY A 233 -4.94 -18.58 8.34
CA GLY A 233 -5.50 -18.15 7.07
C GLY A 233 -4.69 -17.02 6.46
N LEU A 234 -4.27 -17.16 5.21
CA LEU A 234 -3.72 -16.06 4.41
C LEU A 234 -4.84 -15.35 3.67
N GLY A 235 -4.90 -14.03 3.83
CA GLY A 235 -5.89 -13.20 3.16
C GLY A 235 -5.39 -12.43 1.95
N GLU A 236 -6.23 -11.49 1.54
CA GLU A 236 -5.98 -10.58 0.42
C GLU A 236 -4.82 -9.61 0.72
N PRO A 237 -4.17 -9.07 -0.33
CA PRO A 237 -3.13 -8.06 -0.18
C PRO A 237 -3.71 -6.74 0.32
N LEU A 238 -2.98 -6.10 1.24
CA LEU A 238 -3.27 -4.77 1.74
C LEU A 238 -3.12 -3.75 0.62
N LYS A 239 -4.14 -2.90 0.47
CA LYS A 239 -4.10 -1.78 -0.47
C LYS A 239 -3.26 -0.64 0.10
N ALA A 240 -2.67 0.17 -0.78
CA ALA A 240 -1.89 1.35 -0.36
C ALA A 240 -2.68 2.32 0.53
N ASN A 241 -4.00 2.43 0.33
CA ASN A 241 -4.86 3.27 1.17
C ASN A 241 -5.05 2.69 2.57
N GLU A 242 -5.11 1.36 2.72
CA GLU A 242 -5.21 0.71 4.04
C GLU A 242 -3.92 0.91 4.84
N LEU A 243 -2.76 0.75 4.18
CA LEU A 243 -1.46 1.07 4.79
C LEU A 243 -1.42 2.53 5.27
N ARG A 244 -1.94 3.49 4.50
CA ARG A 244 -2.01 4.88 4.96
C ARG A 244 -2.86 5.07 6.20
N LEU A 245 -4.03 4.46 6.23
CA LEU A 245 -4.93 4.56 7.38
C LEU A 245 -4.27 4.03 8.65
N MET A 246 -3.42 3.00 8.53
CA MET A 246 -2.64 2.50 9.67
C MET A 246 -1.66 3.53 10.27
N LEU A 247 -1.25 4.57 9.53
CA LEU A 247 -0.47 5.68 10.11
C LEU A 247 -1.30 6.62 10.96
N ASP A 248 -2.55 6.86 10.58
CA ASP A 248 -3.39 7.90 11.16
C ASP A 248 -4.21 7.38 12.35
N LEU A 249 -4.32 6.06 12.49
CA LEU A 249 -5.03 5.41 13.58
C LEU A 249 -4.11 5.26 14.80
N SER A 250 -4.48 5.92 15.89
CA SER A 250 -3.98 5.55 17.22
C SER A 250 -4.39 4.10 17.52
N LYS A 251 -3.65 3.42 18.40
CA LYS A 251 -3.77 1.96 18.67
C LYS A 251 -5.19 1.47 19.03
N GLU A 252 -6.13 2.36 19.35
CA GLU A 252 -7.48 2.04 19.79
C GLU A 252 -8.54 2.02 18.65
N GLU A 253 -8.27 2.60 17.48
CA GLU A 253 -9.27 2.77 16.40
C GLU A 253 -9.09 1.83 15.19
N GLN A 254 -8.05 0.99 15.18
CA GLN A 254 -7.61 0.25 13.99
C GLN A 254 -8.60 -0.80 13.46
N ARG A 255 -9.34 -1.50 14.32
CA ARG A 255 -10.14 -2.68 13.91
C ARG A 255 -11.52 -2.32 13.37
N GLY A 256 -12.21 -1.34 13.95
CA GLY A 256 -13.57 -0.96 13.55
C GLY A 256 -13.64 -0.21 12.20
N ASN A 257 -12.58 0.52 11.84
CA ASN A 257 -12.59 1.35 10.64
C ASN A 257 -12.15 0.61 9.37
N LEU A 258 -11.31 -0.44 9.47
CA LEU A 258 -10.89 -1.23 8.30
C LEU A 258 -12.05 -2.00 7.67
N ASP A 259 -12.96 -2.55 8.50
CA ASP A 259 -14.16 -3.26 8.01
C ASP A 259 -15.16 -2.29 7.36
N ALA A 260 -15.36 -1.10 7.94
CA ALA A 260 -16.24 -0.07 7.39
C ALA A 260 -15.74 0.46 6.03
N ILE A 261 -14.43 0.54 5.82
CA ILE A 261 -13.84 1.07 4.59
C ILE A 261 -13.78 0.01 3.48
N SER A 262 -13.59 -1.26 3.84
CA SER A 262 -13.73 -2.36 2.88
C SER A 262 -15.13 -2.33 2.23
N GLN A 263 -16.17 -2.06 3.02
CA GLN A 263 -17.54 -1.83 2.52
C GLN A 263 -17.64 -0.56 1.65
N LEU A 264 -17.12 0.58 2.10
CA LEU A 264 -17.16 1.85 1.34
C LEU A 264 -16.42 1.77 0.00
N SER A 265 -15.31 1.02 -0.06
CA SER A 265 -14.54 0.82 -1.30
C SER A 265 -15.29 -0.06 -2.31
N LEU A 266 -16.08 -1.01 -1.82
CA LEU A 266 -16.94 -1.87 -2.61
C LEU A 266 -18.14 -1.09 -3.16
N ASP A 267 -18.71 -0.19 -2.35
CA ASP A 267 -19.78 0.72 -2.74
C ASP A 267 -19.32 1.77 -3.77
N ALA A 268 -18.11 2.31 -3.63
CA ALA A 268 -17.55 3.26 -4.58
C ALA A 268 -17.29 2.63 -5.97
N LEU A 269 -16.87 1.36 -6.01
CA LEU A 269 -16.72 0.61 -7.26
C LEU A 269 -18.08 0.27 -7.89
N SER A 270 -19.09 -0.04 -7.07
CA SER A 270 -20.47 -0.27 -7.52
C SER A 270 -21.13 1.00 -8.08
N ALA A 271 -20.86 2.16 -7.47
CA ALA A 271 -21.31 3.47 -7.95
C ALA A 271 -20.62 3.88 -9.26
N ALA A 272 -19.35 3.53 -9.46
CA ALA A 272 -18.63 3.77 -10.71
C ALA A 272 -19.04 2.81 -11.84
N ALA A 273 -19.63 1.66 -11.51
CA ALA A 273 -20.10 0.65 -12.46
C ALA A 273 -21.58 0.82 -12.88
N SER A 274 -22.32 1.80 -12.33
CA SER A 274 -23.70 2.08 -12.73
C SER A 274 -23.76 2.88 -14.03
N PRO A 275 -24.32 2.34 -15.13
CA PRO A 275 -24.61 3.12 -16.31
C PRO A 275 -25.98 3.80 -16.13
N MET A 276 -26.04 5.09 -16.49
CA MET A 276 -27.24 5.94 -16.59
C MET A 276 -27.71 6.64 -15.32
N LEU A 277 -27.51 7.97 -15.31
CA LEU A 277 -28.61 8.93 -15.31
C LEU A 277 -28.12 10.18 -16.05
N ARG A 278 -28.65 10.38 -17.28
CA ARG A 278 -28.43 11.61 -18.05
C ARG A 278 -29.03 12.78 -17.26
N PRO A 279 -28.34 13.92 -17.09
CA PRO A 279 -29.01 15.11 -16.59
C PRO A 279 -29.98 15.60 -17.67
N SER A 280 -31.28 15.50 -17.38
CA SER A 280 -32.35 16.11 -18.15
C SER A 280 -32.18 17.62 -18.15
N SER A 281 -32.17 18.22 -19.35
CA SER A 281 -32.10 19.65 -19.62
C SER A 281 -33.06 20.48 -18.75
N PRO A 282 -32.67 21.67 -18.27
CA PRO A 282 -33.62 22.60 -17.67
C PRO A 282 -34.44 23.30 -18.76
N ALA A 283 -35.76 23.17 -18.65
CA ALA A 283 -36.74 23.86 -19.45
C ALA A 283 -36.64 25.39 -19.25
N LEU A 284 -36.23 26.11 -20.29
CA LEU A 284 -36.42 27.55 -20.42
C LEU A 284 -37.90 27.82 -20.77
N ARG A 285 -38.73 28.01 -19.74
CA ARG A 285 -40.04 28.63 -19.87
C ARG A 285 -39.96 30.08 -19.39
N GLY A 286 -40.33 30.99 -20.27
CA GLY A 286 -40.88 32.28 -19.90
C GLY A 286 -40.17 33.46 -20.53
N ARG A 287 -40.66 33.90 -21.69
CA ARG A 287 -41.50 35.11 -21.82
C ARG A 287 -41.54 35.54 -23.29
N SER A 288 -42.73 35.43 -23.88
CA SER A 288 -43.16 36.21 -25.04
C SER A 288 -43.09 37.71 -24.71
N PRO A 289 -42.75 38.56 -25.69
CA PRO A 289 -43.80 39.45 -26.21
C PRO A 289 -43.67 39.74 -27.72
N SER A 290 -44.82 39.79 -28.40
CA SER A 290 -45.11 40.68 -29.53
C SER A 290 -46.41 41.43 -29.15
N PRO A 291 -46.68 42.66 -29.61
CA PRO A 291 -46.53 43.14 -31.00
C PRO A 291 -45.98 44.58 -31.18
N HIS A 292 -45.50 44.86 -32.40
CA HIS A 292 -45.25 46.13 -33.12
C HIS A 292 -45.53 47.51 -32.45
N PRO A 293 -44.74 48.58 -32.74
CA PRO A 293 -44.82 49.24 -34.06
C PRO A 293 -43.57 49.96 -34.65
N GLN A 294 -43.61 50.07 -35.98
CA GLN A 294 -43.21 51.17 -36.88
C GLN A 294 -41.73 51.54 -37.14
N LEU A 295 -41.36 51.29 -38.41
CA LEU A 295 -40.46 52.07 -39.27
C LEU A 295 -40.73 53.58 -39.18
N ARG A 296 -39.65 54.38 -39.17
CA ARG A 296 -39.56 55.65 -39.91
C ARG A 296 -38.11 55.92 -40.31
N ALA A 297 -38.02 56.60 -41.45
CA ALA A 297 -36.86 56.92 -42.29
C ALA A 297 -35.83 57.84 -41.63
#